data_AF-A0A974P6H6-F1
#
_entry.id   AF-A0A974P6H6-F1
#
_cell.length_a   1.000
_cell.length_b   1.000
_cell.length_c   1.000
_cell.angle_alpha   90.00
_cell.angle_beta   90.00
_cell.angle_gamma   90.00
#
_symmetry.space_group_name_H-M   'P 1'
#
loop_
_entity.id
_entity.type
_entity.pdbx_description
1 polymer ?
#
loop_
_entity_poly.entity_id
_entity_poly.type
_entity_poly.pdbx_seq_one_letter_code
_entity_poly.pdbx_strand_id
1 'polypeptide(L)'
;MPGHKVDANIARVRHSTPGVGLISPPPHHDIYSIEDLAQLIHDLKNANSKARISVKLVSEVGVGTVAAGVAKARADHITISGFEGGTGASP
;
A
#
# COMPACT_ATOMS: atom_id res chain seq x y z
N MET A 1 2.90 -11.20 8.94
CA MET A 1 2.33 -12.55 8.74
C MET A 1 3.18 -13.56 9.50
N PRO A 2 2.60 -14.29 10.48
CA PRO A 2 3.32 -15.27 11.28
C PRO A 2 3.96 -16.40 10.45
N GLY A 3 5.14 -16.87 10.86
CA GLY A 3 5.93 -17.88 10.14
C GLY A 3 5.18 -19.18 9.88
N HIS A 4 4.40 -19.67 10.84
CA HIS A 4 3.60 -20.89 10.70
C HIS A 4 2.49 -20.78 9.64
N LYS A 5 2.13 -19.57 9.19
CA LYS A 5 1.21 -19.35 8.06
C LYS A 5 1.94 -19.23 6.72
N VAL A 6 3.28 -19.21 6.71
CA VAL A 6 4.10 -19.08 5.49
C VAL A 6 4.45 -20.46 4.98
N ASP A 7 3.46 -21.14 4.39
CA ASP A 7 3.64 -22.45 3.77
C ASP A 7 4.46 -22.35 2.45
N ALA A 8 4.74 -23.51 1.84
CA ALA A 8 5.51 -23.57 0.60
C ALA A 8 4.86 -22.81 -0.57
N ASN A 9 3.54 -22.77 -0.63
CA ASN A 9 2.83 -22.06 -1.70
C ASN A 9 2.94 -20.53 -1.52
N ILE A 10 2.73 -20.05 -0.30
CA ILE A 10 2.85 -18.64 0.06
C ILE A 10 4.30 -18.17 -0.12
N ALA A 11 5.26 -18.96 0.36
CA ALA A 11 6.69 -18.67 0.21
C ALA A 11 7.08 -18.55 -1.27
N ARG A 12 6.62 -19.48 -2.11
CA ARG A 12 6.84 -19.43 -3.56
C ARG A 12 6.24 -18.19 -4.21
N VAL A 13 5.00 -17.83 -3.88
CA VAL A 13 4.32 -16.65 -4.45
C VAL A 13 4.98 -15.34 -4.02
N ARG A 14 5.50 -15.28 -2.79
CA ARG A 14 6.12 -14.07 -2.22
C ARG A 14 7.64 -14.02 -2.37
N HIS A 15 8.23 -14.99 -3.06
CA HIS A 15 9.69 -15.15 -3.18
C HIS A 15 10.41 -15.10 -1.83
N SER A 16 9.85 -15.78 -0.83
CA SER A 16 10.35 -15.79 0.55
C SER A 16 10.71 -17.19 1.04
N THR A 17 11.23 -17.31 2.26
CA THR A 17 11.59 -18.60 2.88
C THR A 17 10.38 -19.21 3.60
N PRO A 18 10.03 -20.49 3.35
CA PRO A 18 8.97 -21.18 4.10
C PRO A 18 9.22 -21.19 5.60
N GLY A 19 8.16 -21.02 6.40
CA GLY A 19 8.22 -21.01 7.87
C GLY A 19 8.79 -19.73 8.50
N VAL A 20 9.37 -18.82 7.71
CA VAL A 20 9.93 -17.55 8.21
C VAL A 20 8.85 -16.48 8.26
N GLY A 21 8.74 -15.76 9.39
CA GLY A 21 7.79 -14.67 9.55
C GLY A 21 8.04 -13.54 8.56
N LEU A 22 6.98 -13.00 7.95
CA LEU A 22 7.06 -11.88 7.03
C LEU A 22 6.50 -10.61 7.68
N ILE A 23 7.38 -9.68 8.01
CA ILE A 23 7.02 -8.35 8.49
C ILE A 23 7.35 -7.37 7.37
N SER A 24 6.32 -6.73 6.81
CA SER A 24 6.53 -5.69 5.80
C SER A 24 7.13 -4.45 6.46
N PRO A 25 8.05 -3.74 5.79
CA PRO A 25 8.48 -2.42 6.23
C PRO A 25 7.27 -1.48 6.41
N PRO A 26 7.24 -0.63 7.45
CA PRO A 26 6.12 0.30 7.65
C PRO A 26 5.96 1.34 6.52
N PRO A 27 7.02 2.01 6.02
CA PRO A 27 6.90 2.88 4.85
C PRO A 27 7.16 2.11 3.55
N HIS A 28 6.55 2.58 2.47
CA HIS A 28 7.02 2.20 1.14
C HIS A 28 8.35 2.92 0.89
N HIS A 29 9.40 2.18 0.52
CA HIS A 29 10.76 2.70 0.39
C HIS A 29 10.99 3.59 -0.84
N ASP A 30 9.94 3.88 -1.61
CA ASP A 30 9.96 4.81 -2.74
C ASP A 30 8.93 5.95 -2.57
N ILE A 31 8.33 6.11 -1.39
CA ILE A 31 7.40 7.22 -1.08
C ILE A 31 7.87 7.92 0.19
N TYR A 32 8.67 8.98 0.03
CA TYR A 32 9.10 9.83 1.15
C TYR A 32 8.45 11.21 1.11
N SER A 33 7.77 11.54 0.02
CA SER A 33 7.12 12.82 -0.23
C SER A 33 5.88 12.66 -1.13
N ILE A 34 5.13 13.74 -1.35
CA ILE A 34 3.96 13.70 -2.24
C ILE A 34 4.37 13.59 -3.71
N GLU A 35 5.54 14.12 -4.04
CA GLU A 35 6.16 14.04 -5.37
C GLU A 35 6.56 12.61 -5.70
N ASP A 36 7.10 11.87 -4.71
CA ASP A 36 7.44 10.46 -4.88
C ASP A 36 6.19 9.60 -5.13
N LEU A 37 5.10 9.86 -4.41
CA LEU A 37 3.81 9.20 -4.70
C LEU A 37 3.33 9.50 -6.13
N ALA A 38 3.49 10.74 -6.59
CA ALA A 38 3.15 11.10 -7.97
C ALA A 38 3.99 10.34 -9.00
N GLN A 39 5.29 10.15 -8.71
CA GLN A 39 6.17 9.34 -9.55
C GLN A 39 5.72 7.87 -9.58
N LEU A 40 5.39 7.28 -8.43
CA LEU A 40 4.88 5.91 -8.38
C LEU A 40 3.57 5.76 -9.16
N ILE A 41 2.63 6.72 -9.03
CA ILE A 41 1.37 6.73 -9.80
C ILE A 41 1.67 6.82 -11.31
N HIS A 42 2.65 7.64 -11.70
CA HIS A 42 3.10 7.75 -13.09
C HIS A 42 3.65 6.43 -13.62
N ASP A 43 4.53 5.77 -12.85
CA ASP A 43 5.13 4.50 -13.22
C ASP A 43 4.08 3.39 -13.37
N LEU A 44 3.11 3.33 -12.45
CA LEU A 44 2.00 2.36 -12.52
C LEU A 44 1.11 2.58 -13.75
N LYS A 45 0.79 3.84 -14.10
CA LYS A 45 0.02 4.15 -15.32
C LYS A 45 0.82 3.88 -16.60
N ASN A 46 2.14 4.04 -16.58
CA ASN A 46 2.99 3.67 -17.71
C ASN A 46 3.09 2.14 -17.88
N ALA A 47 3.19 1.40 -16.77
CA ALA A 47 3.20 -0.06 -16.79
C ALA A 47 1.85 -0.65 -17.24
N ASN A 48 0.74 0.01 -16.90
CA ASN A 48 -0.60 -0.37 -17.36
C ASN A 48 -1.51 0.85 -17.56
N SER A 49 -1.58 1.32 -18.81
CA SER A 49 -2.33 2.52 -19.18
C SER A 49 -3.86 2.39 -19.05
N LYS A 50 -4.39 1.17 -18.93
CA LYS A 50 -5.81 0.91 -18.74
C LYS A 50 -6.22 0.82 -17.28
N ALA A 51 -5.25 0.73 -16.36
CA ALA A 51 -5.54 0.60 -14.94
C ALA A 51 -5.95 1.94 -14.32
N ARG A 52 -6.86 1.86 -13.36
CA ARG A 52 -7.12 2.96 -12.41
C ARG A 52 -6.25 2.75 -11.18
N ILE A 53 -5.68 3.83 -10.66
CA ILE A 53 -4.82 3.84 -9.47
C ILE A 53 -5.60 4.34 -8.27
N SER A 54 -5.71 3.49 -7.25
CA SER A 54 -6.32 3.84 -5.97
C SER A 54 -5.26 4.04 -4.90
N VAL A 55 -5.37 5.14 -4.13
CA VAL A 55 -4.57 5.35 -2.93
C VAL A 55 -5.47 5.15 -1.71
N LYS A 56 -5.10 4.20 -0.85
CA LYS A 56 -5.81 3.92 0.40
C LYS A 56 -5.16 4.70 1.53
N LEU A 57 -5.92 5.58 2.18
CA LEU A 57 -5.53 6.33 3.36
C LEU A 57 -6.31 5.83 4.57
N VAL A 58 -5.74 6.02 5.76
CA VAL A 58 -6.45 5.82 7.03
C VAL A 58 -7.01 7.16 7.49
N SER A 59 -8.22 7.15 8.05
CA SER A 59 -8.89 8.32 8.56
C SER A 59 -8.17 8.86 9.80
N GLU A 60 -7.70 10.11 9.70
CA GLU A 60 -7.09 10.86 10.80
C GLU A 60 -7.31 12.37 10.58
N VAL A 61 -7.18 13.17 11.63
CA VAL A 61 -7.18 14.63 11.51
C VAL A 61 -6.10 15.04 10.49
N GLY A 62 -6.50 15.83 9.49
CA GLY A 62 -5.60 16.28 8.42
C GLY A 62 -5.59 15.39 7.17
N VAL A 63 -6.28 14.25 7.16
CA VAL A 63 -6.37 13.36 5.97
C VAL A 63 -6.91 14.09 4.73
N GLY A 64 -7.76 15.12 4.90
CA GLY A 64 -8.26 15.93 3.79
C GLY A 64 -7.16 16.69 3.02
N THR A 65 -6.16 17.23 3.73
CA THR A 65 -5.00 17.90 3.11
C THR A 65 -4.16 16.91 2.33
N VAL A 66 -3.92 15.72 2.91
CA VAL A 66 -3.21 14.62 2.24
C VAL A 66 -3.97 14.18 0.99
N ALA A 67 -5.29 13.96 1.10
CA ALA A 67 -6.15 13.57 -0.02
C ALA A 67 -6.13 14.60 -1.16
N ALA A 68 -6.06 15.90 -0.86
CA ALA A 68 -5.90 16.93 -1.88
C ALA A 68 -4.56 16.81 -2.64
N GLY A 69 -3.47 16.49 -1.93
CA GLY A 69 -2.18 16.18 -2.55
C GLY A 69 -2.25 14.94 -3.43
N VAL A 70 -2.86 13.86 -2.93
CA VAL A 70 -3.05 12.60 -3.67
C VAL A 70 -3.86 12.81 -4.95
N ALA A 71 -4.89 13.64 -4.92
CA ALA A 71 -5.65 14.00 -6.12
C ALA A 71 -4.79 14.74 -7.16
N LYS A 72 -3.94 15.67 -6.72
CA LYS A 72 -2.97 16.38 -7.59
C LYS A 72 -1.91 15.43 -8.16
N ALA A 73 -1.55 14.38 -7.43
CA ALA A 73 -0.66 13.32 -7.87
C ALA A 73 -1.29 12.36 -8.91
N ARG A 74 -2.53 12.63 -9.36
CA ARG A 74 -3.27 11.89 -10.40
C ARG A 74 -3.73 10.49 -10.01
N ALA A 75 -4.00 10.25 -8.74
CA ALA A 75 -4.77 9.07 -8.33
C ALA A 75 -6.20 9.15 -8.91
N ASP A 76 -6.73 8.02 -9.38
CA ASP A 76 -8.09 7.95 -9.94
C ASP A 76 -9.15 7.69 -8.86
N HIS A 77 -8.73 7.15 -7.70
CA HIS A 77 -9.59 6.88 -6.57
C HIS A 77 -8.83 7.10 -5.24
N ILE A 78 -9.51 7.66 -4.25
CA ILE A 78 -9.01 7.78 -2.88
C ILE A 78 -9.96 7.03 -1.96
N THR A 79 -9.45 6.01 -1.29
CA THR A 79 -10.23 5.24 -0.30
C THR A 79 -9.84 5.70 1.10
N ILE A 80 -10.81 6.17 1.88
CA ILE A 80 -10.61 6.49 3.30
C ILE A 80 -11.07 5.31 4.16
N SER A 81 -10.17 4.74 4.95
CA SER A 81 -10.47 3.63 5.85
C SER A 81 -10.60 4.12 7.28
N GLY A 82 -11.70 3.80 7.94
CA GLY A 82 -11.89 4.10 9.36
C GLY A 82 -11.00 3.25 10.28
N PHE A 83 -11.05 3.56 11.57
CA PHE A 83 -10.29 2.87 12.62
C PHE A 83 -10.72 1.40 12.80
N GLU A 84 -12.01 1.10 12.67
CA GLU A 84 -12.62 -0.21 13.00
C GLU A 84 -12.40 -1.30 11.94
N GLY A 85 -11.42 -1.15 11.05
CA GLY A 85 -11.12 -2.14 10.03
C GLY A 85 -10.56 -3.44 10.61
N GLY A 86 -10.98 -4.59 10.08
CA GLY A 86 -10.43 -5.89 10.49
C GLY A 86 -8.97 -6.10 10.05
N THR A 87 -8.23 -6.93 10.80
CA THR A 87 -6.86 -7.35 10.48
C THR A 87 -6.65 -8.84 10.80
N GLY A 88 -5.94 -9.55 9.93
CA GLY A 88 -5.58 -10.95 10.16
C GLY A 88 -4.37 -11.15 11.08
N ALA A 89 -3.63 -10.07 11.38
CA ALA A 89 -2.51 -10.03 12.33
C ALA A 89 -2.11 -8.56 12.58
N SER A 90 -2.30 -8.07 13.79
CA SER A 90 -1.85 -6.77 14.31
C SER A 90 -1.43 -6.95 15.77
N PRO A 91 -0.50 -6.15 16.31
CA PRO A 91 -0.42 -5.94 17.76
C PRO A 91 -1.77 -5.54 18.34
#